data_AF-A0A956AL42-F1
#
_entry.id   AF-A0A956AL42-F1
#
_cell.length_a   1.000
_cell.length_b   1.000
_cell.length_c   1.000
_cell.angle_alpha   90.00
_cell.angle_beta   90.00
_cell.angle_gamma   90.00
#
_symmetry.space_group_name_H-M   'P 1'
#
loop_
_entity.id
_entity.type
_entity.pdbx_description
1 polymer ?
#
loop_
_entity_poly.entity_id
_entity_poly.type
_entity_poly.pdbx_seq_one_letter_code
_entity_poly.pdbx_strand_id
1 'polypeptide(L)'
;MDQPNADLDHLMSRVASGEVRHVRSLLAQTAPAHLDALRGELEQQLRAMPVPLHRSHPLTQERSTLLTLRDTIDACLGLPEALLREARERWLAGGSHAEYLRLLVQSGHSARAVSMAIALLDANEQRDRKELETLLAEVSLAPTGWTLAVARFAQDPTELSWRRLQRFTPCEVYQERVRYTLRILMQLGVRSEVVFHFATLDGATPEAIGLAEEGLVSARVVEARSLRSDAEGRVLWLGLAARAACVAGDQLGTIRLLRAAYTASRGSSYDPARDLAFVRDHADTCLRALLLNAGFPLH
;
A
#
# COMPACT_ATOMS: atom_id res chain seq x y z
N MET A 1 -41.39 -10.36 -25.86
CA MET A 1 -41.21 -10.99 -24.54
C MET A 1 -40.81 -9.86 -23.62
N ASP A 2 -41.76 -9.34 -22.86
CA ASP A 2 -41.51 -8.27 -21.91
C ASP A 2 -40.69 -8.85 -20.75
N GLN A 3 -39.46 -8.37 -20.57
CA GLN A 3 -38.73 -8.60 -19.33
C GLN A 3 -39.55 -7.93 -18.21
N PRO A 4 -39.77 -8.59 -17.05
CA PRO A 4 -40.42 -7.94 -15.93
C PRO A 4 -39.51 -6.78 -15.50
N ASN A 5 -39.94 -5.54 -15.74
CA ASN A 5 -39.30 -4.35 -15.18
C ASN A 5 -39.34 -4.52 -13.66
N ALA A 6 -38.19 -4.81 -13.05
CA ALA A 6 -38.07 -4.96 -11.63
C ALA A 6 -38.18 -3.58 -10.98
N ASP A 7 -39.35 -3.30 -10.40
CA ASP A 7 -39.61 -2.06 -9.65
C ASP A 7 -38.71 -1.96 -8.41
N LEU A 8 -38.42 -0.74 -7.95
CA LEU A 8 -37.51 -0.44 -6.84
C LEU A 8 -37.91 -1.18 -5.55
N ASP A 9 -39.21 -1.22 -5.24
CA ASP A 9 -39.75 -1.94 -4.07
C ASP A 9 -39.49 -3.45 -4.15
N HIS A 10 -39.60 -4.02 -5.35
CA HIS A 10 -39.31 -5.44 -5.57
C HIS A 10 -37.82 -5.72 -5.32
N LEU A 11 -36.94 -4.88 -5.85
CA LEU A 11 -35.49 -5.01 -5.66
C LEU A 11 -35.09 -4.84 -4.18
N MET A 12 -35.65 -3.84 -3.49
CA MET A 12 -35.42 -3.61 -2.07
C MET A 12 -35.84 -4.79 -1.19
N SER A 13 -37.02 -5.37 -1.44
CA SER A 13 -37.51 -6.54 -0.72
C SER A 13 -36.54 -7.73 -0.82
N ARG A 14 -35.96 -7.95 -2.01
CA ARG A 14 -34.99 -9.03 -2.25
C ARG A 14 -33.62 -8.77 -1.65
N VAL A 15 -33.16 -7.51 -1.64
CA VAL A 15 -31.93 -7.16 -0.92
C VAL A 15 -32.13 -7.36 0.59
N ALA A 16 -33.30 -6.98 1.12
CA ALA A 16 -33.62 -7.18 2.54
C ALA A 16 -33.72 -8.66 2.93
N SER A 17 -34.11 -9.56 2.00
CA SER A 17 -34.08 -11.01 2.19
C SER A 17 -32.70 -11.65 2.00
N GLY A 18 -31.67 -10.87 1.64
CA GLY A 18 -30.30 -11.35 1.41
C GLY A 18 -30.05 -11.89 -0.01
N GLU A 19 -30.99 -11.75 -0.94
CA GLU A 19 -30.91 -12.23 -2.33
C GLU A 19 -30.07 -11.32 -3.26
N VAL A 20 -29.03 -10.68 -2.74
CA VAL A 20 -28.21 -9.69 -3.48
C VAL A 20 -27.65 -10.25 -4.79
N ARG A 21 -27.23 -11.52 -4.82
CA ARG A 21 -26.73 -12.18 -6.04
C ARG A 21 -27.80 -12.30 -7.12
N HIS A 22 -29.06 -12.57 -6.74
CA HIS A 22 -30.15 -12.68 -7.67
C HIS A 22 -30.56 -11.30 -8.21
N VAL A 23 -30.65 -10.30 -7.33
CA VAL A 23 -30.87 -8.89 -7.70
C VAL A 23 -29.83 -8.43 -8.71
N ARG A 24 -28.55 -8.74 -8.47
CA ARG A 24 -27.48 -8.42 -9.42
C ARG A 24 -27.66 -9.10 -10.77
N SER A 25 -28.04 -10.38 -10.80
CA SER A 25 -28.29 -11.10 -12.06
C SER A 25 -29.45 -10.51 -12.85
N LEU A 26 -30.47 -9.97 -12.18
CA LEU A 26 -31.58 -9.26 -12.81
C LEU A 26 -31.08 -7.93 -13.41
N LEU A 27 -30.41 -7.12 -12.59
CA LEU A 27 -29.90 -5.80 -13.00
C LEU A 27 -28.86 -5.88 -14.13
N ALA A 28 -28.06 -6.95 -14.19
CA ALA A 28 -27.09 -7.16 -15.26
C ALA A 28 -27.74 -7.38 -16.65
N GLN A 29 -29.02 -7.75 -16.69
CA GLN A 29 -29.78 -7.94 -17.93
C GLN A 29 -30.63 -6.72 -18.29
N THR A 30 -30.62 -5.69 -17.45
CA THR A 30 -31.41 -4.47 -17.58
C THR A 30 -30.70 -3.45 -18.46
N ALA A 31 -31.46 -2.71 -19.27
CA ALA A 31 -30.92 -1.64 -20.10
C ALA A 31 -30.30 -0.51 -19.25
N PRO A 32 -29.16 0.08 -19.65
CA PRO A 32 -28.49 1.15 -18.89
C PRO A 32 -29.40 2.34 -18.55
N ALA A 33 -30.27 2.75 -19.47
CA ALA A 33 -31.21 3.85 -19.23
C ALA A 33 -32.21 3.55 -18.09
N HIS A 34 -32.59 2.29 -17.90
CA HIS A 34 -33.47 1.89 -16.80
C HIS A 34 -32.68 1.79 -15.48
N LEU A 35 -31.43 1.36 -15.53
CA LEU A 35 -30.53 1.40 -14.36
C LEU A 35 -30.28 2.84 -13.88
N ASP A 36 -30.09 3.80 -14.79
CA ASP A 36 -29.95 5.22 -14.46
C ASP A 36 -31.22 5.79 -13.81
N ALA A 37 -32.40 5.40 -14.29
CA ALA A 37 -33.67 5.79 -13.71
C ALA A 37 -33.85 5.25 -12.28
N LEU A 38 -33.61 3.95 -12.08
CA LEU A 38 -33.64 3.31 -10.75
C LEU A 38 -32.63 3.94 -9.79
N ARG A 39 -31.42 4.24 -10.28
CA ARG A 39 -30.38 4.93 -9.50
C ARG A 39 -30.84 6.33 -9.05
N GLY A 40 -31.46 7.09 -9.95
CA GLY A 40 -32.00 8.42 -9.64
C GLY A 40 -33.10 8.37 -8.58
N GLU A 41 -34.03 7.43 -8.69
CA GLU A 41 -35.09 7.22 -7.71
C GLU A 41 -34.54 6.82 -6.33
N LEU A 42 -33.57 5.90 -6.31
CA LEU A 42 -32.90 5.45 -5.10
C LEU A 42 -32.11 6.60 -4.43
N GLU A 43 -31.38 7.41 -5.20
CA GLU A 43 -30.71 8.61 -4.67
C GLU A 43 -31.70 9.60 -4.05
N GLN A 44 -32.87 9.79 -4.66
CA GLN A 44 -33.92 10.66 -4.13
C GLN A 44 -34.43 10.14 -2.78
N GLN A 45 -34.69 8.84 -2.65
CA GLN A 45 -35.10 8.22 -1.39
C GLN A 45 -34.00 8.33 -0.31
N LEU A 46 -32.74 8.06 -0.66
CA LEU A 46 -31.60 8.18 0.27
C LEU A 46 -31.39 9.61 0.79
N ARG A 47 -31.67 10.64 -0.03
CA ARG A 47 -31.61 12.05 0.33
C ARG A 47 -32.78 12.48 1.21
N ALA A 48 -33.95 11.88 1.03
CA ALA A 48 -35.14 12.15 1.85
C ALA A 48 -35.05 11.53 3.26
N MET A 49 -34.20 10.52 3.45
CA MET A 49 -33.99 9.90 4.75
C MET A 49 -33.27 10.84 5.75
N PRO A 50 -33.70 10.88 7.02
CA PRO A 50 -33.03 11.67 8.04
C PRO A 50 -31.62 11.12 8.32
N VAL A 51 -30.63 12.00 8.41
CA VAL A 51 -29.23 11.67 8.76
C VAL A 51 -28.78 12.64 9.86
N PRO A 52 -28.13 12.18 10.96
CA PRO A 52 -27.66 10.81 11.21
C PRO A 52 -28.74 9.84 11.73
N LEU A 53 -28.65 8.57 11.33
CA LEU A 53 -29.44 7.48 11.92
C LEU A 53 -28.61 6.74 12.98
N HIS A 54 -29.13 6.65 14.20
CA HIS A 54 -28.58 5.74 15.21
C HIS A 54 -28.91 4.28 14.88
N ARG A 55 -28.07 3.33 15.32
CA ARG A 55 -28.21 1.89 15.00
C ARG A 55 -29.58 1.29 15.35
N SER A 56 -30.29 1.84 16.34
CA SER A 56 -31.62 1.41 16.76
C SER A 56 -32.77 2.07 16.00
N HIS A 57 -32.49 2.99 15.08
CA HIS A 57 -33.52 3.70 14.34
C HIS A 57 -34.20 2.75 13.34
N PRO A 58 -35.54 2.74 13.22
CA PRO A 58 -36.27 1.80 12.36
C PRO A 58 -35.85 1.89 10.88
N LEU A 59 -35.51 3.09 10.41
CA LEU A 59 -35.02 3.32 9.04
C LEU A 59 -33.58 2.86 8.78
N THR A 60 -32.84 2.37 9.79
CA THR A 60 -31.44 1.96 9.62
C THR A 60 -31.31 0.79 8.65
N GLN A 61 -32.21 -0.19 8.77
CA GLN A 61 -32.20 -1.37 7.92
C GLN A 61 -32.60 -1.02 6.48
N GLU A 62 -33.63 -0.19 6.33
CA GLU A 62 -34.06 0.32 5.02
C GLU A 62 -32.96 1.14 4.33
N ARG A 63 -32.28 2.02 5.06
CA ARG A 63 -31.13 2.76 4.53
C ARG A 63 -29.99 1.84 4.11
N SER A 64 -29.71 0.78 4.88
CA SER A 64 -28.70 -0.22 4.53
C SER A 64 -29.06 -0.97 3.25
N THR A 65 -30.34 -1.34 3.09
CA THR A 65 -30.88 -2.00 1.90
C THR A 65 -30.72 -1.08 0.67
N LEU A 66 -31.11 0.19 0.79
CA LEU A 66 -30.96 1.19 -0.27
C LEU A 66 -29.49 1.36 -0.67
N LEU A 67 -28.58 1.52 0.30
CA LEU A 67 -27.14 1.64 0.01
C LEU A 67 -26.60 0.41 -0.72
N THR A 68 -27.01 -0.80 -0.29
CA THR A 68 -26.60 -2.06 -0.94
C THR A 68 -27.13 -2.16 -2.37
N LEU A 69 -28.39 -1.75 -2.60
CA LEU A 69 -28.99 -1.75 -3.93
C LEU A 69 -28.34 -0.71 -4.84
N ARG A 70 -28.06 0.50 -4.34
CA ARG A 70 -27.31 1.53 -5.06
C ARG A 70 -25.97 1.01 -5.51
N ASP A 71 -25.22 0.40 -4.60
CA ASP A 71 -23.91 -0.15 -4.88
C ASP A 71 -23.98 -1.26 -5.96
N THR A 72 -25.07 -2.04 -5.97
CA THR A 72 -25.31 -3.07 -7.00
C THR A 72 -25.62 -2.45 -8.37
N ILE A 73 -26.45 -1.40 -8.41
CA ILE A 73 -26.77 -0.67 -9.64
C ILE A 73 -25.53 0.05 -10.18
N ASP A 74 -24.77 0.72 -9.30
CA ASP A 74 -23.52 1.40 -9.63
C ASP A 74 -22.51 0.41 -10.26
N ALA A 75 -22.43 -0.81 -9.74
CA ALA A 75 -21.59 -1.86 -10.32
C ALA A 75 -22.09 -2.30 -11.71
N CYS A 76 -23.40 -2.44 -11.92
CA CYS A 76 -24.00 -2.76 -13.22
C CYS A 76 -23.79 -1.63 -14.25
N LEU A 77 -23.77 -0.38 -13.82
CA LEU A 77 -23.46 0.79 -14.64
C LEU A 77 -21.95 0.96 -14.90
N GLY A 78 -21.11 0.13 -14.28
CA GLY A 78 -19.66 0.21 -14.42
C GLY A 78 -19.04 1.43 -13.72
N LEU A 79 -19.68 1.95 -12.67
CA LEU A 79 -19.14 3.08 -11.92
C LEU A 79 -17.85 2.64 -11.18
N PRO A 80 -16.74 3.42 -11.29
CA PRO A 80 -15.43 2.99 -10.81
C PRO A 80 -15.38 2.57 -9.34
N GLU A 81 -16.04 3.31 -8.44
CA GLU A 81 -16.01 3.01 -7.00
C GLU A 81 -16.73 1.71 -6.63
N ALA A 82 -17.85 1.41 -7.29
CA ALA A 82 -18.62 0.20 -7.03
C ALA A 82 -17.89 -1.03 -7.59
N LEU A 83 -17.32 -0.92 -8.80
CA LEU A 83 -16.46 -1.95 -9.37
C LEU A 83 -15.26 -2.25 -8.46
N LEU A 84 -14.60 -1.21 -7.92
CA LEU A 84 -13.48 -1.36 -7.00
C LEU A 84 -13.84 -2.08 -5.71
N ARG A 85 -15.01 -1.76 -5.14
CA ARG A 85 -15.51 -2.39 -3.91
C ARG A 85 -15.78 -3.87 -4.13
N GLU A 86 -16.46 -4.20 -5.21
CA GLU A 86 -16.77 -5.58 -5.56
C GLU A 86 -15.52 -6.40 -5.88
N ALA A 87 -14.59 -5.83 -6.66
CA ALA A 87 -13.31 -6.46 -6.95
C ALA A 87 -12.50 -6.70 -5.66
N ARG A 88 -12.54 -5.76 -4.71
CA ARG A 88 -11.92 -5.94 -3.39
C ARG A 88 -12.54 -7.09 -2.62
N GLU A 89 -13.87 -7.20 -2.59
CA GLU A 89 -14.55 -8.31 -1.92
C GLU A 89 -14.20 -9.67 -2.53
N ARG A 90 -14.21 -9.75 -3.87
CA ARG A 90 -13.74 -10.95 -4.60
C ARG A 90 -12.28 -11.27 -4.27
N TRP A 91 -11.42 -10.27 -4.24
CA TRP A 91 -10.00 -10.44 -3.91
C TRP A 91 -9.80 -10.94 -2.47
N LEU A 92 -10.49 -10.35 -1.49
CA LEU A 92 -10.45 -10.80 -0.09
C LEU A 92 -11.02 -12.22 0.10
N ALA A 93 -11.92 -12.66 -0.76
CA ALA A 93 -12.41 -14.04 -0.82
C ALA A 93 -11.45 -15.00 -1.55
N GLY A 94 -10.24 -14.57 -1.88
CA GLY A 94 -9.23 -15.38 -2.58
C GLY A 94 -9.32 -15.27 -4.11
N GLY A 95 -9.85 -14.18 -4.67
CA GLY A 95 -9.81 -13.86 -6.10
C GLY A 95 -8.40 -13.52 -6.62
N SER A 96 -8.29 -13.17 -7.91
CA SER A 96 -7.00 -12.80 -8.51
C SER A 96 -6.47 -11.46 -7.98
N HIS A 97 -5.17 -11.41 -7.69
CA HIS A 97 -4.48 -10.18 -7.31
C HIS A 97 -4.39 -9.24 -8.51
N ALA A 98 -3.98 -9.77 -9.66
CA ALA A 98 -3.79 -8.97 -10.87
C ALA A 98 -5.08 -8.28 -11.32
N GLU A 99 -6.24 -8.96 -11.24
CA GLU A 99 -7.54 -8.34 -11.55
C GLU A 99 -7.82 -7.12 -10.68
N TYR A 100 -7.70 -7.26 -9.36
CA TYR A 100 -7.97 -6.17 -8.43
C TYR A 100 -7.01 -5.00 -8.62
N LEU A 101 -5.72 -5.29 -8.77
CA LEU A 101 -4.71 -4.24 -8.92
C LEU A 101 -4.82 -3.50 -10.25
N ARG A 102 -5.20 -4.18 -11.35
CA ARG A 102 -5.50 -3.51 -12.64
C ARG A 102 -6.65 -2.52 -12.50
N LEU A 103 -7.70 -2.90 -11.78
CA LEU A 103 -8.84 -2.02 -11.56
C LEU A 103 -8.47 -0.81 -10.70
N LEU A 104 -7.60 -0.98 -9.70
CA LEU A 104 -7.03 0.14 -8.93
C LEU A 104 -6.29 1.12 -9.84
N VAL A 105 -5.47 0.63 -10.78
CA VAL A 105 -4.76 1.48 -11.74
C VAL A 105 -5.75 2.24 -12.62
N GLN A 106 -6.73 1.55 -13.19
CA GLN A 106 -7.77 2.16 -14.03
C GLN A 106 -8.59 3.24 -13.30
N SER A 107 -8.70 3.11 -11.98
CA SER A 107 -9.42 4.05 -11.12
C SER A 107 -8.51 5.17 -10.55
N GLY A 108 -7.28 5.31 -11.04
CA GLY A 108 -6.36 6.38 -10.62
C GLY A 108 -5.57 6.10 -9.33
N HIS A 109 -5.57 4.85 -8.84
CA HIS A 109 -4.85 4.44 -7.63
C HIS A 109 -3.55 3.66 -7.95
N SER A 110 -2.79 4.11 -8.95
CA SER A 110 -1.55 3.46 -9.41
C SER A 110 -0.51 3.25 -8.30
N ALA A 111 -0.25 4.27 -7.48
CA ALA A 111 0.69 4.21 -6.35
C ALA A 111 0.38 3.05 -5.39
N ARG A 112 -0.92 2.89 -5.07
CA ARG A 112 -1.41 1.82 -4.20
C ARG A 112 -1.26 0.46 -4.88
N ALA A 113 -1.63 0.37 -6.16
CA ALA A 113 -1.50 -0.86 -6.92
C ALA A 113 -0.04 -1.34 -7.02
N VAL A 114 0.90 -0.44 -7.30
CA VAL A 114 2.35 -0.75 -7.34
C VAL A 114 2.84 -1.24 -5.98
N SER A 115 2.48 -0.53 -4.90
CA SER A 115 2.87 -0.91 -3.54
C SER A 115 2.37 -2.31 -3.17
N MET A 116 1.12 -2.62 -3.52
CA MET A 116 0.52 -3.93 -3.26
C MET A 116 1.15 -5.02 -4.14
N ALA A 117 1.39 -4.76 -5.43
CA ALA A 117 2.05 -5.72 -6.31
C ALA A 117 3.46 -6.08 -5.83
N ILE A 118 4.25 -5.08 -5.41
CA ILE A 118 5.58 -5.30 -4.81
C ILE A 118 5.46 -6.17 -3.56
N ALA A 119 4.57 -5.83 -2.62
CA ALA A 119 4.39 -6.58 -1.39
C ALA A 119 3.98 -8.05 -1.62
N LEU A 120 3.10 -8.31 -2.58
CA LEU A 120 2.68 -9.67 -2.94
C LEU A 120 3.82 -10.48 -3.55
N LEU A 121 4.63 -9.85 -4.42
CA LEU A 121 5.79 -10.49 -5.00
C LEU A 121 6.89 -10.77 -3.96
N ASP A 122 7.05 -9.90 -2.96
CA ASP A 122 8.02 -10.07 -1.86
C ASP A 122 7.59 -11.12 -0.84
N ALA A 123 6.28 -11.25 -0.60
CA ALA A 123 5.70 -12.38 0.12
C ALA A 123 5.91 -13.73 -0.60
N ASN A 124 6.55 -13.72 -1.77
CA ASN A 124 6.84 -14.88 -2.60
C ASN A 124 5.56 -15.64 -3.02
N GLU A 125 4.45 -14.92 -3.17
CA GLU A 125 3.23 -15.49 -3.73
C GLU A 125 3.49 -15.92 -5.17
N GLN A 126 3.35 -17.22 -5.42
CA GLN A 126 3.46 -17.81 -6.77
C GLN A 126 2.25 -17.46 -7.64
N ARG A 127 1.11 -17.19 -7.00
CA ARG A 127 -0.14 -16.85 -7.66
C ARG A 127 -0.02 -15.50 -8.37
N ASP A 128 -0.41 -15.47 -9.64
CA ASP A 128 -0.42 -14.27 -10.48
C ASP A 128 0.94 -13.57 -10.63
N ARG A 129 2.07 -14.23 -10.32
CA ARG A 129 3.41 -13.60 -10.29
C ARG A 129 3.75 -12.91 -11.61
N LYS A 130 3.54 -13.60 -12.74
CA LYS A 130 3.85 -13.09 -14.07
C LYS A 130 2.95 -11.89 -14.41
N GLU A 131 1.69 -11.97 -14.03
CA GLU A 131 0.70 -10.92 -14.23
C GLU A 131 1.01 -9.67 -13.38
N LEU A 132 1.48 -9.86 -12.14
CA LEU A 132 1.94 -8.78 -11.27
C LEU A 132 3.21 -8.11 -11.80
N GLU A 133 4.19 -8.88 -12.30
CA GLU A 133 5.39 -8.34 -12.94
C GLU A 133 5.03 -7.55 -14.22
N THR A 134 4.08 -8.05 -15.01
CA THR A 134 3.57 -7.36 -16.20
C THR A 134 2.88 -6.05 -15.82
N LEU A 135 2.02 -6.08 -14.80
CA LEU A 135 1.35 -4.89 -14.27
C LEU A 135 2.37 -3.83 -13.83
N LEU A 136 3.41 -4.22 -13.09
CA LEU A 136 4.45 -3.28 -12.64
C LEU A 136 5.19 -2.65 -13.82
N ALA A 137 5.49 -3.42 -14.88
CA ALA A 137 6.12 -2.90 -16.09
C ALA A 137 5.21 -1.91 -16.83
N GLU A 138 3.91 -2.20 -16.93
CA GLU A 138 2.90 -1.35 -17.56
C GLU A 138 2.70 -0.04 -16.78
N VAL A 139 2.41 -0.15 -15.47
CA VAL A 139 2.10 1.00 -14.60
C VAL A 139 3.31 1.91 -14.43
N SER A 140 4.49 1.31 -14.36
CA SER A 140 5.69 2.11 -14.28
C SER A 140 5.92 2.89 -15.57
N LEU A 141 5.31 2.55 -16.73
CA LEU A 141 5.54 3.16 -18.05
C LEU A 141 6.99 3.02 -18.51
N ALA A 142 7.64 1.86 -18.33
CA ALA A 142 9.06 1.70 -18.64
C ALA A 142 9.36 2.09 -20.11
N PRO A 143 10.03 3.24 -20.37
CA PRO A 143 10.28 3.67 -21.74
C PRO A 143 11.30 2.75 -22.40
N THR A 144 11.26 2.69 -23.73
CA THR A 144 12.23 1.93 -24.52
C THR A 144 13.66 2.30 -24.10
N GLY A 145 14.47 1.27 -23.79
CA GLY A 145 15.86 1.45 -23.34
C GLY A 145 16.04 1.58 -21.82
N TRP A 146 14.97 1.70 -21.03
CA TRP A 146 15.07 1.74 -19.56
C TRP A 146 15.67 0.46 -18.99
N THR A 147 15.18 -0.73 -19.38
CA THR A 147 15.70 -2.01 -18.89
C THR A 147 17.19 -2.16 -19.18
N LEU A 148 17.65 -1.73 -20.36
CA LEU A 148 19.07 -1.71 -20.72
C LEU A 148 19.85 -0.71 -19.86
N ALA A 149 19.27 0.45 -19.55
CA ALA A 149 19.90 1.43 -18.67
C ALA A 149 20.02 0.88 -17.23
N VAL A 150 19.02 0.15 -16.72
CA VAL A 150 19.07 -0.51 -15.41
C VAL A 150 20.16 -1.57 -15.38
N ALA A 151 20.25 -2.41 -16.43
CA ALA A 151 21.32 -3.41 -16.55
C ALA A 151 22.72 -2.77 -16.61
N ARG A 152 22.87 -1.65 -17.32
CA ARG A 152 24.14 -0.88 -17.36
C ARG A 152 24.48 -0.27 -16.01
N PHE A 153 23.50 0.28 -15.31
CA PHE A 153 23.70 0.78 -13.96
C PHE A 153 24.15 -0.35 -13.01
N ALA A 154 23.55 -1.54 -13.11
CA ALA A 154 23.91 -2.66 -12.25
C ALA A 154 25.39 -3.08 -12.41
N GLN A 155 26.00 -2.83 -13.58
CA GLN A 155 27.42 -3.09 -13.84
C GLN A 155 28.34 -2.03 -13.24
N ASP A 156 27.91 -0.76 -13.21
CA ASP A 156 28.70 0.37 -12.69
C ASP A 156 27.78 1.40 -11.97
N PRO A 157 27.43 1.11 -10.70
CA PRO A 157 26.50 1.94 -9.93
C PRO A 157 27.21 3.21 -9.41
N THR A 158 26.89 4.35 -10.02
CA THR A 158 27.43 5.67 -9.68
C THR A 158 26.32 6.70 -9.63
N GLU A 159 26.52 7.83 -8.95
CA GLU A 159 25.56 8.94 -8.98
C GLU A 159 25.32 9.51 -10.39
N LEU A 160 26.31 9.37 -11.29
CA LEU A 160 26.16 9.74 -12.68
C LEU A 160 25.24 8.76 -13.42
N SER A 161 25.43 7.44 -13.24
CA SER A 161 24.57 6.43 -13.86
C SER A 161 23.16 6.46 -13.26
N TRP A 162 23.01 6.79 -11.97
CA TRP A 162 21.71 7.04 -11.34
C TRP A 162 20.97 8.24 -11.94
N ARG A 163 21.65 9.39 -12.10
CA ARG A 163 21.06 10.57 -12.77
C ARG A 163 20.66 10.28 -14.21
N ARG A 164 21.40 9.42 -14.91
CA ARG A 164 21.03 8.95 -16.26
C ARG A 164 19.77 8.09 -16.23
N LEU A 165 19.62 7.21 -15.23
CA LEU A 165 18.39 6.45 -15.01
C LEU A 165 17.19 7.34 -14.72
N GLN A 166 17.37 8.38 -13.90
CA GLN A 166 16.30 9.33 -13.55
C GLN A 166 15.73 10.06 -14.78
N ARG A 167 16.44 10.13 -15.91
CA ARG A 167 15.88 10.69 -17.17
C ARG A 167 14.71 9.86 -17.72
N PHE A 168 14.60 8.60 -17.34
CA PHE A 168 13.50 7.71 -17.68
C PHE A 168 12.36 7.73 -16.63
N THR A 169 12.41 8.68 -15.70
CA THR A 169 11.52 8.80 -14.57
C THR A 169 10.77 10.13 -14.64
N PRO A 170 9.57 10.18 -15.28
CA PRO A 170 8.70 11.35 -15.21
C PRO A 170 8.38 11.70 -13.75
N CYS A 171 8.19 12.98 -13.45
CA CYS A 171 7.89 13.45 -12.10
C CYS A 171 6.59 12.84 -11.56
N GLU A 172 5.63 12.57 -12.44
CA GLU A 172 4.29 12.06 -12.13
C GLU A 172 4.31 10.62 -11.59
N VAL A 173 5.33 9.84 -11.93
CA VAL A 173 5.50 8.44 -11.52
C VAL A 173 6.85 8.20 -10.85
N TYR A 174 7.43 9.27 -10.28
CA TYR A 174 8.81 9.24 -9.77
C TYR A 174 8.99 8.15 -8.71
N GLN A 175 8.08 8.13 -7.74
CA GLN A 175 8.14 7.19 -6.64
C GLN A 175 7.98 5.75 -7.14
N GLU A 176 6.95 5.46 -7.94
CA GLU A 176 6.67 4.14 -8.49
C GLU A 176 7.86 3.61 -9.29
N ARG A 177 8.45 4.45 -10.14
CA ARG A 177 9.61 4.10 -10.96
C ARG A 177 10.84 3.83 -10.12
N VAL A 178 11.15 4.69 -9.14
CA VAL A 178 12.32 4.50 -8.27
C VAL A 178 12.18 3.19 -7.51
N ARG A 179 11.02 2.93 -6.90
CA ARG A 179 10.73 1.70 -6.17
C ARG A 179 10.90 0.46 -7.04
N TYR A 180 10.32 0.47 -8.24
CA TYR A 180 10.46 -0.63 -9.19
C TYR A 180 11.92 -0.81 -9.67
N THR A 181 12.65 0.29 -9.91
CA THR A 181 14.08 0.24 -10.29
C THR A 181 14.90 -0.42 -9.18
N LEU A 182 14.75 0.01 -7.93
CA LEU A 182 15.48 -0.54 -6.78
C LEU A 182 15.22 -2.04 -6.62
N ARG A 183 13.96 -2.48 -6.80
CA ARG A 183 13.60 -3.91 -6.83
C ARG A 183 14.39 -4.68 -7.89
N ILE A 184 14.41 -4.21 -9.13
CA ILE A 184 15.15 -4.88 -10.21
C ILE A 184 16.65 -4.91 -9.90
N LEU A 185 17.22 -3.84 -9.33
CA LEU A 185 18.63 -3.81 -8.96
C LEU A 185 18.98 -4.88 -7.92
N MET A 186 18.11 -5.11 -6.93
CA MET A 186 18.27 -6.22 -5.99
C MET A 186 18.18 -7.58 -6.68
N GLN A 187 17.24 -7.76 -7.62
CA GLN A 187 17.11 -9.00 -8.41
C GLN A 187 18.34 -9.27 -9.30
N LEU A 188 18.99 -8.21 -9.79
CA LEU A 188 20.23 -8.29 -10.56
C LEU A 188 21.49 -8.49 -9.68
N GLY A 189 21.33 -8.61 -8.36
CA GLY A 189 22.43 -8.86 -7.43
C GLY A 189 23.27 -7.63 -7.07
N VAL A 190 22.76 -6.41 -7.29
CA VAL A 190 23.43 -5.20 -6.81
C VAL A 190 23.42 -5.20 -5.28
N ARG A 191 24.58 -4.96 -4.66
CA ARG A 191 24.74 -5.00 -3.20
C ARG A 191 23.72 -4.09 -2.50
N SER A 192 23.09 -4.59 -1.44
CA SER A 192 22.05 -3.88 -0.70
C SER A 192 22.49 -2.52 -0.17
N GLU A 193 23.74 -2.35 0.30
CA GLU A 193 24.25 -1.04 0.74
C GLU A 193 24.36 -0.02 -0.41
N VAL A 194 24.63 -0.49 -1.64
CA VAL A 194 24.63 0.36 -2.84
C VAL A 194 23.20 0.75 -3.18
N VAL A 195 22.27 -0.21 -3.19
CA VAL A 195 20.84 0.06 -3.42
C VAL A 195 20.31 1.05 -2.37
N PHE A 196 20.64 0.86 -1.10
CA PHE A 196 20.29 1.76 0.00
C PHE A 196 20.82 3.19 -0.21
N HIS A 197 22.07 3.34 -0.66
CA HIS A 197 22.61 4.66 -0.95
C HIS A 197 21.75 5.43 -1.96
N PHE A 198 21.37 4.79 -3.07
CA PHE A 198 20.53 5.43 -4.09
C PHE A 198 19.07 5.59 -3.67
N ALA A 199 18.54 4.61 -2.94
CA ALA A 199 17.18 4.61 -2.41
C ALA A 199 16.93 5.74 -1.39
N THR A 200 18.00 6.28 -0.81
CA THR A 200 17.90 7.30 0.24
C THR A 200 18.18 8.72 -0.24
N LEU A 201 18.63 8.93 -1.49
CA LEU A 201 19.09 10.24 -1.98
C LEU A 201 18.09 11.38 -1.76
N ASP A 202 16.80 11.10 -1.93
CA ASP A 202 15.72 12.09 -1.79
C ASP A 202 14.92 11.96 -0.48
N GLY A 203 15.37 11.11 0.45
CA GLY A 203 14.66 10.81 1.70
C GLY A 203 14.49 9.32 1.94
N ALA A 204 13.81 8.95 3.04
CA ALA A 204 13.53 7.55 3.34
C ALA A 204 12.44 6.99 2.45
N THR A 205 12.79 5.99 1.64
CA THR A 205 11.84 5.19 0.84
C THR A 205 11.46 3.92 1.59
N PRO A 206 10.28 3.33 1.31
CA PRO A 206 9.89 2.04 1.89
C PRO A 206 10.92 0.94 1.67
N GLU A 207 11.58 0.92 0.51
CA GLU A 207 12.62 -0.03 0.14
C GLU A 207 13.87 0.16 0.99
N ALA A 208 14.30 1.41 1.23
CA ALA A 208 15.42 1.68 2.12
C ALA A 208 15.14 1.28 3.58
N ILE A 209 13.89 1.45 4.03
CA ILE A 209 13.44 1.01 5.36
C ILE A 209 13.48 -0.52 5.44
N GLY A 210 12.89 -1.22 4.46
CA GLY A 210 12.89 -2.67 4.39
C GLY A 210 14.31 -3.26 4.39
N LEU A 211 15.23 -2.69 3.60
CA LEU A 211 16.63 -3.11 3.57
C LEU A 211 17.32 -3.03 4.95
N ALA A 212 16.98 -2.04 5.77
CA ALA A 212 17.51 -1.91 7.12
C ALA A 212 16.83 -2.86 8.11
N GLU A 213 15.50 -3.03 8.00
CA GLU A 213 14.72 -3.93 8.84
C GLU A 213 15.00 -5.41 8.57
N GLU A 214 15.42 -5.77 7.36
CA GLU A 214 15.86 -7.12 7.00
C GLU A 214 17.33 -7.40 7.35
N GLY A 215 18.05 -6.40 7.90
CA GLY A 215 19.47 -6.53 8.25
C GLY A 215 20.40 -6.60 7.03
N LEU A 216 19.92 -6.22 5.83
CA LEU A 216 20.70 -6.24 4.59
C LEU A 216 21.66 -5.05 4.47
N VAL A 217 21.51 -4.05 5.34
CA VAL A 217 22.35 -2.86 5.41
C VAL A 217 22.86 -2.71 6.83
N SER A 218 24.16 -2.45 6.98
CA SER A 218 24.75 -2.28 8.30
C SER A 218 24.21 -1.02 9.02
N ALA A 219 23.99 -1.13 10.33
CA ALA A 219 23.52 -0.01 11.15
C ALA A 219 24.39 1.25 11.00
N ARG A 220 25.70 1.09 10.79
CA ARG A 220 26.64 2.17 10.53
C ARG A 220 26.34 2.94 9.25
N VAL A 221 25.97 2.24 8.17
CA VAL A 221 25.59 2.87 6.90
C VAL A 221 24.29 3.66 7.05
N VAL A 222 23.32 3.13 7.80
CA VAL A 222 22.06 3.83 8.11
C VAL A 222 22.33 5.06 8.98
N GLU A 223 23.11 4.92 10.07
CA GLU A 223 23.47 6.01 10.98
C GLU A 223 24.20 7.15 10.24
N ALA A 224 25.03 6.85 9.24
CA ALA A 224 25.71 7.88 8.45
C ALA A 224 24.73 8.84 7.73
N ARG A 225 23.49 8.41 7.45
CA ARG A 225 22.44 9.29 6.90
C ARG A 225 21.99 10.33 7.92
N SER A 226 21.94 9.99 9.21
CA SER A 226 21.52 10.91 10.28
C SER A 226 22.43 12.13 10.39
N LEU A 227 23.70 12.00 10.02
CA LEU A 227 24.69 13.09 10.05
C LEU A 227 24.48 14.12 8.94
N ARG A 228 23.73 13.76 7.90
CA ARG A 228 23.48 14.61 6.71
C ARG A 228 22.03 15.10 6.63
N SER A 229 21.23 14.80 7.65
CA SER A 229 19.81 15.17 7.71
C SER A 229 19.58 16.33 8.65
N ASP A 230 18.42 16.97 8.46
CA ASP A 230 17.87 17.93 9.41
C ASP A 230 17.46 17.24 10.73
N ALA A 231 16.92 18.02 11.67
CA ALA A 231 16.55 17.51 12.98
C ALA A 231 15.54 16.35 12.89
N GLU A 232 14.54 16.47 12.02
CA GLU A 232 13.51 15.43 11.81
C GLU A 232 14.10 14.16 11.19
N GLY A 233 14.83 14.28 10.07
CA GLY A 233 15.45 13.14 9.42
C GLY A 233 16.49 12.47 10.31
N ARG A 234 17.18 13.23 11.17
CA ARG A 234 18.14 12.65 12.13
C ARG A 234 17.49 11.65 13.07
N VAL A 235 16.29 11.94 13.61
CA VAL A 235 15.59 11.01 14.51
C VAL A 235 15.22 9.74 13.77
N LEU A 236 14.64 9.89 12.57
CA LEU A 236 14.27 8.77 11.69
C LEU A 236 15.45 7.84 11.41
N TRP A 237 16.58 8.38 10.96
CA TRP A 237 17.75 7.57 10.61
C TRP A 237 18.40 6.90 11.82
N LEU A 238 18.41 7.55 12.99
CA LEU A 238 18.91 6.93 14.22
C LEU A 238 17.99 5.79 14.68
N GLY A 239 16.67 5.97 14.59
CA GLY A 239 15.68 4.92 14.85
C GLY A 239 15.85 3.72 13.93
N LEU A 240 15.96 3.97 12.62
CA LEU A 240 16.17 2.93 11.62
C LEU A 240 17.51 2.21 11.79
N ALA A 241 18.57 2.93 12.14
CA ALA A 241 19.87 2.33 12.45
C ALA A 241 19.78 1.41 13.68
N ALA A 242 18.96 1.76 14.68
CA ALA A 242 18.73 0.91 15.84
C ALA A 242 18.00 -0.40 15.47
N ARG A 243 17.03 -0.34 14.55
CA ARG A 243 16.36 -1.54 13.99
C ARG A 243 17.38 -2.43 13.29
N ALA A 244 18.21 -1.87 12.41
CA ALA A 244 19.26 -2.62 11.71
C ALA A 244 20.26 -3.27 12.68
N ALA A 245 20.67 -2.56 13.73
CA ALA A 245 21.54 -3.11 14.77
C ALA A 245 20.87 -4.28 15.52
N CYS A 246 19.57 -4.17 15.80
CA CYS A 246 18.81 -5.21 16.49
C CYS A 246 18.76 -6.50 15.67
N VAL A 247 18.45 -6.40 14.37
CA VAL A 247 18.38 -7.56 13.47
C VAL A 247 19.76 -8.18 13.26
N ALA A 248 20.82 -7.37 13.27
CA ALA A 248 22.20 -7.86 13.22
C ALA A 248 22.70 -8.48 14.55
N GLY A 249 21.91 -8.45 15.63
CA GLY A 249 22.30 -8.94 16.95
C GLY A 249 23.26 -8.03 17.73
N ASP A 250 23.46 -6.78 17.31
CA ASP A 250 24.29 -5.80 18.00
C ASP A 250 23.53 -5.11 19.14
N GLN A 251 23.45 -5.81 20.29
CA GLN A 251 22.68 -5.38 21.45
C GLN A 251 23.09 -3.99 21.98
N LEU A 252 24.40 -3.73 22.05
CA LEU A 252 24.92 -2.45 22.55
C LEU A 252 24.69 -1.34 21.53
N GLY A 253 24.87 -1.63 20.24
CA GLY A 253 24.55 -0.72 19.14
C GLY A 253 23.08 -0.31 19.16
N THR A 254 22.15 -1.27 19.30
CA THR A 254 20.72 -1.01 19.40
C THR A 254 20.39 -0.04 20.53
N ILE A 255 20.90 -0.29 21.74
CA ILE A 255 20.64 0.56 22.92
C ILE A 255 21.21 1.97 22.71
N ARG A 256 22.46 2.07 22.21
CA ARG A 256 23.12 3.34 21.93
C ARG A 256 22.30 4.17 20.93
N LEU A 257 21.87 3.55 19.83
CA LEU A 257 21.14 4.20 18.75
C LEU A 257 19.72 4.60 19.16
N LEU A 258 18.99 3.75 19.90
CA LEU A 258 17.69 4.11 20.47
C LEU A 258 17.83 5.31 21.42
N ARG A 259 18.82 5.30 22.34
CA ARG A 259 19.06 6.45 23.22
C ARG A 259 19.35 7.73 22.44
N ALA A 260 20.14 7.62 21.37
CA ALA A 260 20.43 8.75 20.49
C ALA A 260 19.16 9.27 19.80
N ALA A 261 18.29 8.38 19.30
CA ALA A 261 17.00 8.74 18.70
C ALA A 261 16.08 9.45 19.70
N TYR A 262 15.89 8.91 20.91
CA TYR A 262 15.11 9.55 21.98
C TYR A 262 15.68 10.89 22.45
N THR A 263 17.00 11.05 22.40
CA THR A 263 17.62 12.33 22.72
C THR A 263 17.36 13.35 21.60
N ALA A 264 17.46 12.91 20.35
CA ALA A 264 17.23 13.75 19.17
C ALA A 264 15.75 14.10 18.96
N SER A 265 14.81 13.32 19.51
CA SER A 265 13.37 13.53 19.32
C SER A 265 12.79 14.71 20.10
N ARG A 266 13.57 15.33 21.00
CA ARG A 266 13.15 16.52 21.75
C ARG A 266 12.97 17.72 20.81
N GLY A 267 11.75 17.88 20.28
CA GLY A 267 11.40 18.92 19.30
C GLY A 267 11.21 18.39 17.87
N SER A 268 11.15 17.07 17.68
CA SER A 268 10.79 16.41 16.42
C SER A 268 9.36 15.90 16.48
N SER A 269 8.70 15.88 15.33
CA SER A 269 7.38 15.26 15.13
C SER A 269 7.45 13.74 14.98
N TYR A 270 8.65 13.18 14.76
CA TYR A 270 8.88 11.76 14.67
C TYR A 270 9.02 11.12 16.07
N ASP A 271 8.18 10.12 16.34
CA ASP A 271 8.14 9.41 17.62
C ASP A 271 9.01 8.13 17.59
N PRO A 272 10.13 8.08 18.33
CA PRO A 272 11.02 6.92 18.40
C PRO A 272 10.39 5.71 19.12
N ALA A 273 9.19 5.85 19.72
CA ALA A 273 8.45 4.71 20.26
C ALA A 273 8.13 3.65 19.19
N ARG A 274 7.98 4.06 17.92
CA ARG A 274 7.80 3.13 16.79
C ARG A 274 9.03 2.24 16.58
N ASP A 275 10.23 2.80 16.72
CA ASP A 275 11.48 2.04 16.60
C ASP A 275 11.66 1.10 17.79
N LEU A 276 11.30 1.56 19.00
CA LEU A 276 11.31 0.71 20.19
C LEU A 276 10.34 -0.47 20.06
N ALA A 277 9.14 -0.25 19.51
CA ALA A 277 8.18 -1.33 19.26
C ALA A 277 8.76 -2.39 18.31
N PHE A 278 9.37 -1.97 17.19
CA PHE A 278 10.06 -2.89 16.28
C PHE A 278 11.17 -3.67 17.00
N VAL A 279 12.03 -2.98 17.73
CA VAL A 279 13.14 -3.61 18.47
C VAL A 279 12.61 -4.60 19.49
N ARG A 280 11.55 -4.27 20.24
CA ARG A 280 10.93 -5.18 21.20
C ARG A 280 10.45 -6.47 20.54
N ASP A 281 9.82 -6.34 19.37
CA ASP A 281 9.25 -7.46 18.64
C ASP A 281 10.33 -8.40 18.08
N HIS A 282 11.55 -7.89 17.83
CA HIS A 282 12.70 -8.65 17.30
C HIS A 282 13.79 -8.98 18.35
N ALA A 283 13.71 -8.40 19.55
CA ALA A 283 14.72 -8.57 20.59
C ALA A 283 14.68 -9.96 21.22
N ASP A 284 15.85 -10.60 21.30
CA ASP A 284 16.05 -11.80 22.09
C ASP A 284 15.91 -11.52 23.61
N THR A 285 15.92 -12.59 24.42
CA THR A 285 15.77 -12.47 25.88
C THR A 285 16.85 -11.60 26.53
N CYS A 286 18.07 -11.61 26.00
CA CYS A 286 19.19 -10.83 26.53
C CYS A 286 19.00 -9.34 26.25
N LEU A 287 18.70 -8.98 25.00
CA LEU A 287 18.44 -7.61 24.59
C LEU A 287 17.23 -7.02 25.32
N ARG A 288 16.16 -7.81 25.53
CA ARG A 288 15.00 -7.37 26.34
C ARG A 288 15.41 -6.99 27.77
N ALA A 289 16.23 -7.82 28.42
CA ALA A 289 16.73 -7.51 29.76
C ALA A 289 17.60 -6.25 29.76
N LEU A 290 18.48 -6.08 28.76
CA LEU A 290 19.31 -4.90 28.62
C LEU A 290 18.48 -3.63 28.35
N LEU A 291 17.40 -3.71 27.56
CA LEU A 291 16.49 -2.60 27.30
C LEU A 291 15.76 -2.14 28.57
N LEU A 292 15.27 -3.08 29.39
CA LEU A 292 14.68 -2.77 30.70
C LEU A 292 15.68 -2.08 31.62
N ASN A 293 16.90 -2.64 31.74
CA ASN A 293 17.97 -2.06 32.53
C ASN A 293 18.38 -0.66 32.02
N ALA A 294 18.27 -0.44 30.70
CA ALA A 294 18.55 0.84 30.07
C ALA A 294 17.44 1.88 30.25
N GLY A 295 16.28 1.50 30.82
CA GLY A 295 15.15 2.36 31.13
C GLY A 295 14.09 2.48 30.02
N PHE A 296 14.08 1.58 29.04
CA PHE A 296 13.08 1.61 27.97
C PHE A 296 11.75 0.98 28.41
N PRO A 297 10.58 1.58 28.09
CA PRO A 297 9.28 0.99 28.39
C PRO A 297 8.99 -0.15 27.40
N LEU A 298 8.89 -1.40 27.88
CA LEU A 298 8.59 -2.57 27.05
C LEU A 298 7.13 -3.07 27.18
N HIS A 299 6.27 -2.35 27.90
CA HIS A 299 4.86 -2.70 28.14
C HIS A 299 3.97 -2.44 26.92
#